data_AF-A0A957X636-F1
#
_entry.id   AF-A0A957X636-F1
#
_cell.length_a   1.000
_cell.length_b   1.000
_cell.length_c   1.000
_cell.angle_alpha   90.00
_cell.angle_beta   90.00
_cell.angle_gamma   90.00
#
_symmetry.space_group_name_H-M   'P 1'
#
loop_
_entity.id
_entity.type
_entity.pdbx_description
1 polymer ?
#
loop_
_entity_poly.entity_id
_entity_poly.type
_entity_poly.pdbx_seq_one_letter_code
_entity_poly.pdbx_strand_id
1 'polypeptide(L)'
;MDYEHTLQQSALLADIRFKLLAFVPTLAGVSIVFLGTNAAPQTALAVGLLGFIVTIGITFYDIRNTQFYDAIVHRARSLEALLDLPICSKEKPTGGLFNERPGRALKSLGIFAIWHDQGLAMVYGAALGGWALMIAYSSLSLAQHPNYRIALAIAVLVGTVCAWQYQRLSGG
;
A
#
# COMPACT_ATOMS: atom_id res chain seq x y z
N MET A 1 29.74 -7.48 -10.63
CA MET A 1 29.50 -6.17 -10.00
C MET A 1 28.09 -5.68 -10.28
N ASP A 2 27.66 -5.50 -11.54
CA ASP A 2 26.32 -4.95 -11.87
C ASP A 2 25.12 -5.78 -11.36
N TYR A 3 25.21 -7.10 -11.40
CA TYR A 3 24.15 -7.97 -10.88
C TYR A 3 23.97 -7.86 -9.36
N GLU A 4 25.07 -7.78 -8.62
CA GLU A 4 25.06 -7.63 -7.16
C GLU A 4 24.49 -6.28 -6.73
N HIS A 5 24.84 -5.20 -7.43
CA HIS A 5 24.22 -3.89 -7.19
C HIS A 5 22.71 -3.90 -7.48
N THR A 6 22.28 -4.60 -8.53
CA THR A 6 20.85 -4.74 -8.87
C THR A 6 20.10 -5.50 -7.76
N LEU A 7 20.70 -6.56 -7.21
CA LEU A 7 20.16 -7.30 -6.07
C LEU A 7 20.06 -6.43 -4.81
N GLN A 8 21.12 -5.68 -4.47
CA GLN A 8 21.12 -4.77 -3.32
C GLN A 8 20.04 -3.69 -3.44
N GLN A 9 19.88 -3.10 -4.61
CA GLN A 9 18.82 -2.12 -4.89
C GLN A 9 17.43 -2.76 -4.74
N SER A 10 17.23 -3.98 -5.23
CA SER A 10 15.95 -4.69 -5.08
C SER A 10 15.58 -4.94 -3.62
N ALA A 11 16.57 -5.34 -2.79
CA ALA A 11 16.37 -5.59 -1.36
C ALA A 11 16.06 -4.30 -0.60
N LEU A 12 16.74 -3.21 -0.94
CA LEU A 12 16.53 -1.89 -0.33
C LEU A 12 15.12 -1.34 -0.61
N LEU A 13 14.63 -1.44 -1.85
CA LEU A 13 13.28 -0.99 -2.20
C LEU A 13 12.19 -1.82 -1.49
N ALA A 14 12.43 -3.12 -1.32
CA ALA A 14 11.53 -4.00 -0.57
C ALA A 14 11.50 -3.63 0.92
N ASP A 15 12.66 -3.39 1.54
CA ASP A 15 12.78 -2.98 2.94
C ASP A 15 12.07 -1.66 3.21
N ILE A 16 12.26 -0.65 2.35
CA ILE A 16 11.57 0.64 2.49
C ILE A 16 10.04 0.46 2.42
N ARG A 17 9.54 -0.38 1.50
CA ARG A 17 8.11 -0.68 1.38
C ARG A 17 7.53 -1.26 2.67
N PHE A 18 8.20 -2.23 3.27
CA PHE A 18 7.76 -2.82 4.54
C PHE A 18 7.77 -1.81 5.69
N LYS A 19 8.78 -0.94 5.75
CA LYS A 19 8.84 0.14 6.75
C LYS A 19 7.69 1.13 6.61
N LEU A 20 7.30 1.45 5.37
CA LEU A 20 6.16 2.32 5.10
C LEU A 20 4.83 1.71 5.52
N LEU A 21 4.65 0.40 5.30
CA LEU A 21 3.47 -0.32 5.75
C LEU A 21 3.35 -0.34 7.28
N ALA A 22 4.46 -0.41 8.01
CA ALA A 22 4.46 -0.38 9.46
C ALA A 22 3.96 0.96 10.03
N PHE A 23 4.08 2.07 9.29
CA PHE A 23 3.57 3.36 9.75
C PHE A 23 2.04 3.44 9.75
N VAL A 24 1.34 2.73 8.87
CA VAL A 24 -0.12 2.85 8.75
C VAL A 24 -0.85 2.39 10.03
N PRO A 25 -0.61 1.18 10.57
CA PRO A 25 -1.21 0.75 11.84
C PRO A 25 -0.73 1.59 13.03
N THR A 26 0.54 2.01 13.01
CA THR A 26 1.14 2.79 14.10
C THR A 26 0.49 4.16 14.21
N LEU A 27 0.32 4.87 13.09
CA LEU A 27 -0.35 6.17 13.04
C LEU A 27 -1.82 6.04 13.47
N ALA A 28 -2.52 5.00 13.02
CA ALA A 28 -3.89 4.74 13.44
C ALA A 28 -3.99 4.50 14.96
N GLY A 29 -3.10 3.68 15.52
CA GLY A 29 -3.04 3.41 16.96
C GLY A 29 -2.73 4.64 17.80
N VAL A 30 -1.74 5.44 17.39
CA VAL A 30 -1.37 6.70 18.06
C VAL A 30 -2.54 7.67 18.07
N SER A 31 -3.28 7.79 16.96
CA SER A 31 -4.45 8.67 16.92
C SER A 31 -5.54 8.25 17.90
N ILE A 32 -5.84 6.95 18.01
CA ILE A 32 -6.84 6.45 18.97
C ILE A 32 -6.45 6.82 20.42
N VAL A 33 -5.17 6.68 20.77
CA VAL A 33 -4.67 7.04 22.11
C VAL A 33 -4.74 8.55 22.35
N PHE A 34 -4.33 9.36 21.37
CA PHE A 34 -4.28 10.82 21.50
C PHE A 34 -5.65 11.50 21.55
N LEU A 35 -6.63 10.97 20.81
CA LEU A 35 -7.96 11.56 20.76
C LEU A 35 -8.76 11.26 22.02
N GLY A 36 -8.50 10.14 22.69
CA GLY A 36 -9.33 9.70 23.81
C GLY A 36 -10.81 9.61 23.44
N THR A 37 -11.69 9.55 24.44
CA THR A 37 -13.14 9.44 24.23
C THR A 37 -13.85 10.78 24.03
N ASN A 38 -13.19 11.90 24.37
CA ASN A 38 -13.80 13.24 24.43
C ASN A 38 -12.99 14.30 23.66
N ALA A 39 -12.25 13.92 22.60
CA ALA A 39 -11.56 14.89 21.76
C ALA A 39 -12.52 15.96 21.24
N ALA A 40 -12.08 17.22 21.33
CA ALA A 40 -12.77 18.33 20.70
C ALA A 40 -12.86 18.08 19.17
N PRO A 41 -14.00 18.38 18.52
CA PRO A 41 -14.15 18.16 17.08
C PRO A 41 -13.07 18.84 16.22
N GLN A 42 -12.53 19.97 16.66
CA GLN A 42 -11.44 20.67 15.97
C GLN A 42 -10.14 19.86 15.98
N THR A 43 -9.78 19.30 17.14
CA THR A 43 -8.59 18.45 17.29
C THR A 43 -8.75 17.18 16.47
N ALA A 44 -9.94 16.59 16.50
CA ALA A 44 -10.26 15.42 15.71
C ALA A 44 -10.14 15.71 14.19
N LEU A 45 -10.72 16.82 13.73
CA LEU A 45 -10.60 17.22 12.33
C LEU A 45 -9.12 17.42 11.90
N ALA A 46 -8.32 18.10 12.73
CA ALA A 46 -6.91 18.34 12.45
C ALA A 46 -6.10 17.03 12.35
N VAL A 47 -6.29 16.11 13.30
CA VAL A 47 -5.64 14.79 13.28
C VAL A 47 -6.09 13.97 12.07
N GLY A 48 -7.39 13.98 11.76
CA GLY A 48 -7.95 13.29 10.59
C GLY A 48 -7.35 13.79 9.27
N LEU A 49 -7.26 15.10 9.09
CA LEU A 49 -6.65 15.71 7.89
C LEU A 49 -5.17 15.38 7.76
N LEU A 50 -4.41 15.48 8.87
CA LEU A 50 -2.99 15.16 8.88
C LEU A 50 -2.76 13.69 8.54
N GLY A 51 -3.49 12.78 9.19
CA GLY A 51 -3.42 11.35 8.93
C GLY A 51 -3.76 11.01 7.48
N PHE A 52 -4.79 11.65 6.92
CA PHE A 52 -5.19 11.48 5.52
C PHE A 52 -4.08 11.90 4.54
N ILE A 53 -3.50 13.10 4.72
CA ILE A 53 -2.44 13.63 3.86
C ILE A 53 -1.19 12.76 3.93
N VAL A 54 -0.76 12.39 5.14
CA VAL A 54 0.41 11.51 5.33
C VAL A 54 0.17 10.16 4.65
N THR A 55 -1.02 9.57 4.81
CA THR A 55 -1.36 8.29 4.19
C THR A 55 -1.37 8.40 2.66
N ILE A 56 -1.86 9.50 2.07
CA ILE A 56 -1.74 9.77 0.63
C ILE A 56 -0.27 9.82 0.20
N GLY A 57 0.58 10.56 0.93
CA GLY A 57 2.00 10.66 0.62
C GLY A 57 2.72 9.31 0.62
N ILE A 58 2.44 8.48 1.63
CA ILE A 58 2.93 7.10 1.71
C ILE A 58 2.43 6.28 0.52
N THR A 59 1.15 6.41 0.17
CA THR A 59 0.54 5.69 -0.96
C THR A 59 1.19 6.06 -2.29
N PHE A 60 1.42 7.34 -2.55
CA PHE A 60 2.11 7.81 -3.77
C PHE A 60 3.55 7.32 -3.83
N TYR A 61 4.26 7.36 -2.70
CA TYR A 61 5.60 6.81 -2.62
C TYR A 61 5.59 5.32 -2.96
N ASP A 62 4.67 4.54 -2.39
CA ASP A 62 4.61 3.09 -2.59
C ASP A 62 4.30 2.70 -4.05
N ILE A 63 3.38 3.43 -4.70
CA ILE A 63 3.11 3.25 -6.13
C ILE A 63 4.37 3.54 -6.95
N ARG A 64 5.08 4.62 -6.65
CA ARG A 64 6.33 4.97 -7.35
C ARG A 64 7.44 3.96 -7.09
N ASN A 65 7.54 3.45 -5.86
CA ASN A 65 8.48 2.41 -5.46
C ASN A 65 8.23 1.11 -6.25
N THR A 66 6.97 0.77 -6.49
CA THR A 66 6.58 -0.40 -7.30
C THR A 66 7.10 -0.28 -8.74
N GLN A 67 6.99 0.90 -9.38
CA GLN A 67 7.53 1.13 -10.72
C GLN A 67 9.05 0.95 -10.79
N PHE A 68 9.78 1.47 -9.79
CA PHE A 68 11.24 1.29 -9.72
C PHE A 68 11.62 -0.17 -9.49
N TYR A 69 10.87 -0.85 -8.63
CA TYR A 69 11.08 -2.27 -8.36
C TYR A 69 10.88 -3.11 -9.63
N ASP A 70 9.82 -2.87 -10.40
CA ASP A 70 9.57 -3.60 -11.66
C ASP A 70 10.69 -3.36 -12.68
N ALA A 71 11.17 -2.12 -12.83
CA ALA A 71 12.30 -1.80 -13.70
C ALA A 71 13.59 -2.54 -13.28
N ILE A 72 13.87 -2.63 -11.97
CA ILE A 72 15.01 -3.37 -11.43
C ILE A 72 14.85 -4.88 -11.67
N VAL A 73 13.65 -5.43 -11.48
CA VAL A 73 13.38 -6.84 -11.78
C VAL A 73 13.59 -7.14 -13.26
N HIS A 74 13.14 -6.26 -14.16
CA HIS A 74 13.39 -6.39 -15.60
C HIS A 74 14.89 -6.37 -15.92
N ARG A 75 15.63 -5.43 -15.34
CA ARG A 75 17.09 -5.37 -15.49
C ARG A 75 17.77 -6.64 -14.96
N ALA A 76 17.35 -7.13 -13.79
CA ALA A 76 17.90 -8.32 -13.18
C ALA A 76 17.71 -9.55 -14.07
N ARG A 77 16.50 -9.76 -14.60
CA ARG A 77 16.21 -10.84 -15.57
C ARG A 77 17.12 -10.81 -16.79
N SER A 78 17.34 -9.62 -17.36
CA SER A 78 18.25 -9.45 -18.50
C SER A 78 19.68 -9.81 -18.13
N LEU A 79 20.15 -9.40 -16.94
CA LEU A 79 21.49 -9.76 -16.45
C LEU A 79 21.62 -11.26 -16.18
N GLU A 80 20.62 -11.89 -15.55
CA GLU A 80 20.60 -13.34 -15.31
C GLU A 80 20.65 -14.14 -16.62
N ALA A 81 19.96 -13.67 -17.67
CA ALA A 81 20.01 -14.27 -18.99
C ALA A 81 21.38 -14.10 -19.67
N LEU A 82 22.01 -12.92 -19.52
CA LEU A 82 23.36 -12.67 -20.04
C LEU A 82 24.44 -13.48 -19.31
N LEU A 83 24.24 -13.76 -18.04
CA LEU A 83 25.15 -14.53 -17.19
C LEU A 83 24.95 -16.05 -17.29
N ASP A 84 23.94 -16.50 -18.05
CA ASP A 84 23.57 -17.90 -18.22
C ASP A 84 23.48 -18.66 -16.88
N LEU A 85 22.76 -18.05 -15.92
CA LEU A 85 22.64 -18.63 -14.59
C LEU A 85 21.91 -19.99 -14.63
N PRO A 86 22.32 -20.94 -13.78
CA PRO A 86 21.74 -22.28 -13.80
C PRO A 86 20.27 -22.26 -13.41
N ILE A 87 19.50 -23.12 -14.07
CA ILE A 87 18.07 -23.33 -13.78
C ILE A 87 17.94 -24.17 -12.50
N CYS A 88 17.31 -23.62 -11.48
CA CYS A 88 17.05 -24.28 -10.21
C CYS A 88 15.60 -24.79 -10.09
N SER A 89 14.69 -24.32 -10.95
CA SER A 89 13.27 -24.65 -11.00
C SER A 89 12.91 -25.50 -12.22
N LYS A 90 12.04 -26.50 -12.04
CA LYS A 90 11.71 -27.49 -13.08
C LYS A 90 10.94 -26.94 -14.29
N GLU A 91 10.47 -25.69 -14.25
CA GLU A 91 9.45 -25.18 -15.18
C GLU A 91 9.90 -23.97 -16.02
N LYS A 92 11.18 -23.57 -15.98
CA LYS A 92 11.63 -22.30 -16.55
C LYS A 92 12.76 -22.45 -17.57
N PRO A 93 12.74 -21.68 -18.68
CA PRO A 93 13.73 -21.79 -19.75
C PRO A 93 15.05 -21.08 -19.44
N THR A 94 15.06 -20.15 -18.47
CA THR A 94 16.22 -19.38 -18.04
C THR A 94 16.33 -19.42 -16.52
N GLY A 95 17.56 -19.56 -16.03
CA GLY A 95 17.84 -19.66 -14.61
C GLY A 95 18.01 -18.31 -13.92
N GLY A 96 18.01 -18.35 -12.60
CA GLY A 96 18.19 -17.17 -11.75
C GLY A 96 16.96 -16.80 -10.93
N LEU A 97 17.17 -16.05 -9.85
CA LEU A 97 16.16 -15.70 -8.86
C LEU A 97 14.97 -14.94 -9.47
N PHE A 98 15.21 -14.03 -10.43
CA PHE A 98 14.17 -13.19 -11.02
C PHE A 98 13.54 -13.79 -12.29
N ASN A 99 14.30 -14.57 -13.06
CA ASN A 99 13.84 -15.33 -14.22
C ASN A 99 12.95 -16.50 -13.80
N GLU A 100 13.28 -17.16 -12.69
CA GLU A 100 12.51 -18.29 -12.17
C GLU A 100 11.35 -17.87 -11.26
N ARG A 101 11.17 -16.56 -11.05
CA ARG A 101 10.14 -16.01 -10.16
C ARG A 101 8.76 -16.62 -10.50
N PRO A 102 8.04 -17.19 -9.50
CA PRO A 102 6.73 -17.75 -9.73
C PRO A 102 5.78 -16.70 -10.29
N GLY A 103 4.91 -17.12 -11.22
CA GLY A 103 3.91 -16.23 -11.81
C GLY A 103 2.96 -15.68 -10.76
N ARG A 104 2.22 -14.61 -11.10
CA ARG A 104 1.28 -13.91 -10.22
C ARG A 104 -0.01 -14.72 -9.92
N ALA A 105 0.04 -16.05 -9.99
CA ALA A 105 -1.11 -16.96 -10.02
C ALA A 105 -1.41 -17.67 -8.68
N LEU A 106 -0.93 -17.13 -7.55
CA LEU A 106 -1.35 -17.62 -6.25
C LEU A 106 -2.81 -17.24 -6.02
N LYS A 107 -3.68 -18.21 -5.72
CA LYS A 107 -5.08 -17.98 -5.36
C LYS A 107 -5.26 -18.22 -3.85
N SER A 108 -5.73 -17.22 -3.10
CA SER A 108 -6.25 -17.39 -1.73
C SER A 108 -7.54 -18.20 -1.81
N LEU A 109 -7.61 -19.29 -1.03
CA LEU A 109 -8.80 -20.14 -0.89
C LEU A 109 -9.36 -20.67 -2.23
N GLY A 110 -8.55 -20.71 -3.29
CA GLY A 110 -8.97 -21.10 -4.64
C GLY A 110 -9.84 -20.07 -5.39
N ILE A 111 -10.21 -18.96 -4.75
CA ILE A 111 -11.22 -18.01 -5.27
C ILE A 111 -10.61 -16.65 -5.60
N PHE A 112 -9.72 -16.12 -4.74
CA PHE A 112 -9.15 -14.79 -4.92
C PHE A 112 -7.72 -14.90 -5.42
N ALA A 113 -7.43 -14.45 -6.64
CA ALA A 113 -6.04 -14.31 -7.05
C ALA A 113 -5.36 -13.31 -6.10
N ILE A 114 -4.36 -13.75 -5.32
CA ILE A 114 -3.58 -12.91 -4.43
C ILE A 114 -2.55 -12.19 -5.28
N TRP A 115 -2.81 -10.93 -5.54
CA TRP A 115 -1.79 -10.01 -6.06
C TRP A 115 -1.27 -9.20 -4.88
N HIS A 116 0.06 -9.01 -4.83
CA HIS A 116 0.69 -8.23 -3.77
C HIS A 116 0.05 -6.84 -3.65
N ASP A 117 -0.31 -6.23 -4.78
CA ASP A 117 -0.90 -4.89 -4.82
C ASP A 117 -2.36 -4.84 -4.37
N GLN A 118 -3.08 -5.96 -4.38
CA GLN A 118 -4.45 -6.01 -3.84
C GLN A 118 -4.47 -5.90 -2.32
N GLY A 119 -3.52 -6.55 -1.64
CA GLY A 119 -3.40 -6.44 -0.18
C GLY A 119 -3.10 -5.00 0.25
N LEU A 120 -2.23 -4.33 -0.50
CA LEU A 120 -1.87 -2.93 -0.25
C LEU A 120 -3.01 -1.97 -0.52
N ALA A 121 -3.77 -2.19 -1.60
CA ALA A 121 -4.99 -1.43 -1.87
C ALA A 121 -5.99 -1.50 -0.71
N MET A 122 -6.16 -2.69 -0.12
CA MET A 122 -7.06 -2.87 1.03
C MET A 122 -6.56 -2.11 2.26
N VAL A 123 -5.26 -2.19 2.56
CA VAL A 123 -4.66 -1.51 3.73
C VAL A 123 -4.75 0.00 3.57
N TYR A 124 -4.30 0.56 2.44
CA TYR A 124 -4.33 2.00 2.21
C TYR A 124 -5.77 2.52 2.08
N GLY A 125 -6.65 1.78 1.40
CA GLY A 125 -8.07 2.14 1.29
C GLY A 125 -8.77 2.17 2.64
N ALA A 126 -8.55 1.16 3.49
CA ALA A 126 -9.11 1.13 4.85
C ALA A 126 -8.57 2.28 5.71
N ALA A 127 -7.27 2.56 5.64
CA ALA A 127 -6.65 3.66 6.38
C ALA A 127 -7.22 5.03 5.95
N LEU A 128 -7.28 5.29 4.64
CA LEU A 128 -7.87 6.52 4.09
C LEU A 128 -9.35 6.65 4.42
N GLY A 129 -10.11 5.54 4.40
CA GLY A 129 -11.50 5.50 4.86
C GLY A 129 -11.64 5.85 6.34
N GLY A 130 -10.77 5.33 7.20
CA GLY A 130 -10.75 5.65 8.63
C GLY A 130 -10.50 7.14 8.91
N TRP A 131 -9.53 7.74 8.23
CA TRP A 131 -9.29 9.18 8.31
C TRP A 131 -10.46 9.98 7.74
N ALA A 132 -11.07 9.53 6.64
CA ALA A 132 -12.24 10.17 6.05
C ALA A 132 -13.46 10.14 6.98
N LEU A 133 -13.68 9.04 7.71
CA LEU A 133 -14.71 8.95 8.75
C LEU A 133 -14.49 10.02 9.81
N MET A 134 -13.25 10.14 10.27
CA MET A 134 -12.86 11.09 11.29
C MET A 134 -13.07 12.54 10.82
N ILE A 135 -12.64 12.86 9.61
CA ILE A 135 -12.84 14.18 8.98
C ILE A 135 -14.33 14.48 8.82
N ALA A 136 -15.10 13.56 8.23
CA ALA A 136 -16.52 13.75 7.98
C ALA A 136 -17.28 13.95 9.30
N TYR A 137 -17.12 13.04 10.27
CA TYR A 137 -17.83 13.11 11.54
C TYR A 137 -17.49 14.39 12.32
N SER A 138 -16.22 14.79 12.35
CA SER A 138 -15.78 16.03 13.00
C SER A 138 -16.36 17.27 12.31
N SER A 139 -16.42 17.27 10.98
CA SER A 139 -16.99 18.38 10.19
C SER A 139 -18.50 18.52 10.43
N LEU A 140 -19.23 17.40 10.41
CA LEU A 140 -20.67 17.34 10.73
C LEU A 140 -20.95 17.80 12.17
N SER A 141 -20.07 17.45 13.11
CA SER A 141 -20.18 17.88 14.52
C SER A 141 -19.95 19.39 14.67
N LEU A 142 -18.97 19.97 13.96
CA LEU A 142 -18.74 21.41 13.93
C LEU A 142 -19.89 22.18 13.28
N ALA A 143 -20.56 21.58 12.30
CA ALA A 143 -21.77 22.10 11.68
C ALA A 143 -23.04 21.91 12.53
N GLN A 144 -22.91 21.44 13.78
CA GLN A 144 -24.03 21.17 14.71
C GLN A 144 -25.05 20.12 14.22
N HIS A 145 -24.67 19.28 13.26
CA HIS A 145 -25.49 18.20 12.71
C HIS A 145 -24.75 16.85 12.78
N PRO A 146 -24.41 16.34 13.97
CA PRO A 146 -23.68 15.08 14.09
C PRO A 146 -24.53 13.92 13.54
N ASN A 147 -24.15 13.39 12.39
CA ASN A 147 -24.79 12.22 11.78
C ASN A 147 -23.75 11.17 11.39
N TYR A 148 -23.59 10.18 12.27
CA TYR A 148 -22.64 9.09 12.09
C TYR A 148 -22.89 8.28 10.81
N ARG A 149 -24.16 8.08 10.41
CA ARG A 149 -24.49 7.29 9.21
C ARG A 149 -23.99 7.94 7.94
N ILE A 150 -24.12 9.27 7.84
CA ILE A 150 -23.61 10.04 6.70
C ILE A 150 -22.07 10.00 6.69
N ALA A 151 -21.43 10.22 7.84
CA ALA A 151 -19.97 10.14 7.95
C ALA A 151 -19.42 8.76 7.56
N LEU A 152 -20.10 7.69 7.98
CA LEU A 152 -19.75 6.31 7.63
C LEU A 152 -19.91 6.05 6.13
N ALA A 153 -21.01 6.52 5.52
CA ALA A 153 -21.21 6.37 4.07
C ALA A 153 -20.11 7.08 3.27
N ILE A 154 -19.72 8.29 3.68
CA ILE A 154 -18.59 9.04 3.08
C ILE A 154 -17.28 8.25 3.25
N ALA A 155 -17.00 7.74 4.45
CA ALA A 155 -15.79 6.99 4.75
C ALA A 155 -15.64 5.74 3.89
N VAL A 156 -16.71 4.94 3.77
CA VAL A 156 -16.72 3.72 2.94
C VAL A 156 -16.54 4.07 1.47
N LEU A 157 -17.22 5.11 0.99
CA LEU A 157 -17.07 5.57 -0.40
C LEU A 157 -15.65 6.05 -0.68
N VAL A 158 -15.07 6.87 0.18
CA VAL A 158 -13.68 7.34 0.02
C VAL A 158 -12.69 6.18 0.06
N GLY A 159 -12.81 5.28 1.04
CA GLY A 159 -11.91 4.13 1.18
C GLY A 159 -11.98 3.18 -0.02
N THR A 160 -13.17 2.90 -0.53
CA THR A 160 -13.36 2.06 -1.72
C THR A 160 -12.84 2.71 -3.00
N VAL A 161 -13.10 4.00 -3.21
CA VAL A 161 -12.57 4.75 -4.37
C VAL A 161 -11.04 4.80 -4.31
N CYS A 162 -10.45 5.06 -3.15
CA CYS A 162 -8.99 5.08 -2.99
C CYS A 162 -8.37 3.70 -3.21
N ALA A 163 -8.97 2.62 -2.69
CA ALA A 163 -8.51 1.26 -2.93
C ALA A 163 -8.56 0.91 -4.43
N TRP A 164 -9.68 1.23 -5.09
CA TRP A 164 -9.84 1.01 -6.52
C TRP A 164 -8.81 1.81 -7.34
N GLN A 165 -8.61 3.08 -7.00
CA GLN A 165 -7.64 3.93 -7.69
C GLN A 165 -6.21 3.42 -7.49
N TYR A 166 -5.86 2.95 -6.30
CA TYR A 166 -4.56 2.31 -6.05
C TYR A 166 -4.37 1.10 -6.97
N GLN A 167 -5.34 0.18 -7.02
CA GLN A 167 -5.25 -1.01 -7.88
C GLN A 167 -5.09 -0.66 -9.35
N ARG A 168 -5.82 0.36 -9.81
CA ARG A 168 -5.72 0.86 -11.19
C ARG A 168 -4.32 1.40 -11.51
N LEU A 169 -3.68 2.07 -10.56
CA LEU A 169 -2.35 2.67 -10.75
C LEU A 169 -1.21 1.67 -10.56
N SER A 170 -1.39 0.66 -9.71
CA SER A 170 -0.37 -0.36 -9.41
C SER A 170 -0.38 -1.52 -10.41
N GLY A 171 -1.53 -1.81 -11.02
CA GLY A 171 -1.70 -2.92 -11.96
C GLY A 171 -1.44 -2.58 -13.43
N GLY A 172 -1.08 -1.33 -13.73
CA GLY A 172 -0.71 -0.86 -15.08
C GLY A 172 0.72 -1.17 -15.46
#